data_AF-A0A1J7GA80-F1
#
_entry.id   AF-A0A1J7GA80-F1
#
_cell.length_a   1.000
_cell.length_b   1.000
_cell.length_c   1.000
_cell.angle_alpha   90.00
_cell.angle_beta   90.00
_cell.angle_gamma   90.00
#
_symmetry.space_group_name_H-M   'P 1'
#
loop_
_entity.id
_entity.type
_entity.pdbx_description
1 polymer ?
#
loop_
_entity_poly.entity_id
_entity_poly.type
_entity_poly.pdbx_seq_one_letter_code
_entity_poly.pdbx_strand_id
1 'polypeptide(L)'
;MEQIIAKYQRATGTHIMQQDHHLREDILKELGMLRQETLRLELGIQRYLGEDISCLQYEDLTKLEEELENSMAKVRDRQERILEDEHSNLSNWVAVEGNKPMQQHEQQVMDYFPFFEDQPADTLLQLAAPVLPHFHPYLHLAQPNFQHSQEP
;
A
#
# COMPACT_ATOMS: atom_id res chain seq x y z
N MET A 1 14.11 -55.66 4.78
CA MET A 1 13.44 -54.34 4.72
C MET A 1 14.02 -53.49 3.59
N GLU A 2 15.35 -53.35 3.49
CA GLU A 2 16.03 -52.58 2.44
C GLU A 2 15.72 -53.01 0.99
N GLN A 3 15.60 -54.32 0.73
CA GLN A 3 15.27 -54.84 -0.60
C GLN A 3 13.87 -54.44 -1.09
N ILE A 4 12.93 -54.28 -0.15
CA ILE A 4 11.55 -53.86 -0.45
C ILE A 4 11.55 -52.38 -0.86
N ILE A 5 12.33 -51.56 -0.14
CA ILE A 5 12.51 -50.13 -0.42
C ILE A 5 13.17 -49.94 -1.79
N ALA A 6 14.23 -50.67 -2.08
CA ALA A 6 14.93 -50.59 -3.37
C ALA A 6 14.03 -50.96 -4.56
N LYS A 7 13.18 -51.97 -4.40
CA LYS A 7 12.23 -52.40 -5.45
C LYS A 7 11.15 -51.35 -5.69
N TYR A 8 10.63 -50.73 -4.63
CA TYR A 8 9.65 -49.65 -4.71
C TYR A 8 10.22 -48.42 -5.43
N GLN A 9 11.42 -47.96 -5.04
CA GLN A 9 12.10 -46.82 -5.67
C GLN A 9 12.34 -47.04 -7.17
N ARG A 10 12.76 -48.25 -7.56
CA ARG A 10 12.97 -48.61 -8.96
C ARG A 10 11.67 -48.63 -9.77
N ALA A 11 10.56 -49.04 -9.16
CA ALA A 11 9.26 -49.13 -9.81
C ALA A 11 8.55 -47.77 -9.93
N THR A 12 8.70 -46.91 -8.93
CA THR A 12 8.02 -45.61 -8.85
C THR A 12 8.86 -44.47 -9.46
N GLY A 13 10.14 -44.70 -9.75
CA GLY A 13 11.05 -43.69 -10.31
C GLY A 13 11.44 -42.58 -9.33
N THR A 14 10.87 -42.59 -8.13
CA THR A 14 11.27 -41.77 -7.00
C THR A 14 12.41 -42.46 -6.29
N HIS A 15 13.65 -42.11 -6.65
CA HIS A 15 14.74 -42.35 -5.73
C HIS A 15 14.43 -41.54 -4.48
N ILE A 16 14.16 -42.22 -3.36
CA ILE A 16 14.26 -41.56 -2.06
C ILE A 16 15.74 -41.28 -1.95
N MET A 17 16.18 -40.13 -2.48
CA MET A 17 17.44 -39.58 -2.08
C MET A 17 17.37 -39.61 -0.55
N GLN A 18 18.38 -40.22 0.09
CA GLN A 18 18.76 -39.73 1.40
C GLN A 18 18.96 -38.24 1.19
N GLN A 19 17.88 -37.50 1.43
CA GLN A 19 17.69 -36.14 1.00
C GLN A 19 18.88 -35.41 1.58
N ASP A 20 19.80 -34.99 0.69
CA ASP A 20 21.15 -34.55 0.99
C ASP A 20 21.18 -33.92 2.38
N HIS A 21 21.65 -34.70 3.37
CA HIS A 21 21.45 -34.35 4.78
C HIS A 21 22.01 -32.95 5.06
N HIS A 22 23.04 -32.57 4.31
CA HIS A 22 23.61 -31.24 4.27
C HIS A 22 22.63 -30.20 3.73
N LEU A 23 21.99 -30.41 2.58
CA LEU A 23 20.97 -29.49 2.05
C LEU A 23 19.80 -29.28 3.04
N ARG A 24 19.33 -30.36 3.68
CA ARG A 24 18.24 -30.26 4.67
C ARG A 24 18.71 -29.51 5.92
N GLU A 25 19.93 -29.75 6.39
CA GLU A 25 20.51 -29.05 7.54
C GLU A 25 20.77 -27.57 7.23
N ASP A 26 21.25 -27.25 6.03
CA ASP A 26 21.47 -25.89 5.55
C ASP A 26 20.16 -25.10 5.49
N ILE A 27 19.09 -25.69 4.92
CA ILE A 27 17.76 -25.06 4.89
C ILE A 27 17.22 -24.82 6.30
N LEU A 28 17.37 -25.79 7.20
CA LEU A 28 16.92 -25.64 8.58
C LEU A 28 17.70 -24.55 9.33
N LYS A 29 19.01 -24.45 9.06
CA LYS A 29 19.87 -23.39 9.59
C LYS A 29 19.46 -22.03 9.05
N GLU A 30 19.25 -21.89 7.75
CA GLU A 30 18.77 -20.64 7.14
C GLU A 30 17.42 -20.22 7.70
N LEU A 31 16.49 -21.16 7.83
CA LEU A 31 15.19 -20.90 8.47
C LEU A 31 15.35 -20.46 9.93
N GLY A 32 16.30 -21.05 10.66
CA GLY A 32 16.66 -20.64 12.02
C GLY A 32 17.19 -19.21 12.07
N MET A 33 18.10 -18.86 11.16
CA MET A 33 18.64 -17.50 11.05
C MET A 33 17.54 -16.49 10.70
N LEU A 34 16.66 -16.82 9.75
CA LEU A 34 15.57 -15.94 9.35
C LEU A 34 14.59 -15.69 10.51
N ARG A 35 14.21 -16.73 11.26
CA ARG A 35 13.35 -16.59 12.45
C ARG A 35 14.00 -15.72 13.51
N GLN A 36 15.29 -15.92 13.77
CA GLN A 36 16.02 -15.10 14.73
C GLN A 36 16.07 -13.63 14.29
N GLU A 37 16.26 -13.40 12.99
CA GLU A 37 16.28 -12.06 12.42
C GLU A 37 14.90 -11.40 12.49
N THR A 38 13.82 -12.12 12.20
CA THR A 38 12.45 -11.64 12.38
C THR A 38 12.21 -11.18 13.82
N LEU A 39 12.57 -11.99 14.82
CA LEU A 39 12.43 -11.62 16.23
C LEU A 39 13.27 -10.38 16.59
N ARG A 40 14.48 -10.28 16.04
CA ARG A 40 15.36 -9.12 16.24
C ARG A 40 14.74 -7.84 15.67
N LEU A 41 14.18 -7.92 14.47
CA LEU A 41 13.52 -6.79 13.80
C LEU A 41 12.23 -6.38 14.51
N GLU A 42 11.41 -7.34 14.94
CA GLU A 42 10.20 -7.07 15.72
C GLU A 42 10.54 -6.33 17.02
N LEU A 43 11.54 -6.80 17.77
CA LEU A 43 12.03 -6.10 18.96
C LEU A 43 12.55 -4.69 18.64
N GLY A 44 13.21 -4.52 17.48
CA GLY A 44 13.62 -3.21 16.99
C GLY A 44 12.44 -2.28 16.75
N ILE A 45 11.38 -2.76 16.09
CA ILE A 45 10.15 -2.00 15.84
C ILE A 45 9.51 -1.58 17.17
N GLN A 46 9.38 -2.50 18.12
CA GLN A 46 8.83 -2.21 19.45
C GLN A 46 9.58 -1.06 20.14
N ARG A 47 10.92 -1.07 20.08
CA ARG A 47 11.74 0.02 20.64
C ARG A 47 11.50 1.35 19.93
N TYR A 48 11.37 1.37 18.61
CA TYR A 48 11.00 2.59 17.88
C TYR A 48 9.60 3.10 18.25
N LEU A 49 8.69 2.21 18.64
CA LEU A 49 7.34 2.55 19.14
C LEU A 49 7.31 2.97 20.61
N GLY A 50 8.45 2.90 21.32
CA GLY A 50 8.52 3.23 22.74
C GLY A 50 8.15 2.08 23.68
N GLU A 51 8.09 0.84 23.19
CA GLU A 51 7.88 -0.37 23.99
C GLU A 51 9.23 -0.92 24.51
N ASP A 52 9.21 -1.60 25.66
CA ASP A 52 10.36 -2.28 26.29
C ASP A 52 11.64 -1.43 26.46
N ILE A 53 11.50 -0.10 26.53
CA ILE A 53 12.62 0.85 26.64
C ILE A 53 13.40 0.69 27.96
N SER A 54 12.75 0.21 29.01
CA SER A 54 13.33 0.05 30.34
C SER A 54 14.49 -0.96 30.41
N CYS A 55 14.63 -1.83 29.40
CA CYS A 55 15.71 -2.82 29.35
C CYS A 55 16.97 -2.33 28.62
N LEU A 56 16.94 -1.15 27.99
CA LEU A 56 18.07 -0.60 27.24
C LEU A 56 19.11 0.01 28.18
N GLN A 57 20.38 -0.15 27.80
CA GLN A 57 21.47 0.62 28.40
C GLN A 57 21.42 2.07 27.90
N TYR A 58 21.98 2.99 28.67
CA TYR A 58 21.93 4.42 28.34
C TYR A 58 22.55 4.72 26.98
N GLU A 59 23.69 4.10 26.65
CA GLU A 59 24.38 4.30 25.37
C GLU A 59 23.54 3.85 24.18
N ASP A 60 22.80 2.76 24.33
CA ASP A 60 21.93 2.24 23.27
C ASP A 60 20.63 3.03 23.17
N LEU A 61 20.14 3.57 24.29
CA LEU A 61 19.01 4.49 24.32
C LEU A 61 19.34 5.80 23.58
N THR A 62 20.51 6.39 23.83
CA THR A 62 20.95 7.61 23.13
C THR A 62 21.07 7.40 21.62
N LYS A 63 21.59 6.25 21.17
CA LYS A 63 21.63 5.91 19.74
C LYS A 63 20.23 5.79 19.14
N LEU A 64 19.31 5.13 19.86
CA LEU A 64 17.92 4.99 19.42
C LEU A 64 17.23 6.35 19.27
N GLU A 65 17.47 7.27 20.21
CA GLU A 65 16.98 8.65 20.16
C GLU A 65 17.50 9.40 18.93
N GLU A 66 18.82 9.32 18.67
CA GLU A 66 19.44 9.94 17.50
C GLU A 66 18.89 9.36 16.18
N GLU A 67 18.70 8.05 16.10
CA GLU A 67 18.11 7.40 14.93
C GLU A 67 16.64 7.83 14.69
N LEU A 68 15.85 7.93 15.76
CA LEU A 68 14.47 8.42 15.70
C LEU A 68 14.41 9.87 15.25
N GLU A 69 15.25 10.73 15.80
CA GLU A 69 15.29 12.14 15.42
C GLU A 69 15.65 12.31 13.93
N ASN A 70 16.70 11.61 13.49
CA ASN A 70 17.15 11.64 12.11
C ASN A 70 16.11 11.08 11.12
N SER A 71 15.44 9.98 11.48
CA SER A 71 14.40 9.39 10.63
C SER A 71 13.14 10.26 10.57
N MET A 72 12.71 10.83 11.70
CA MET A 72 11.58 11.77 11.75
C MET A 72 11.86 13.05 10.99
N ALA A 73 13.10 13.56 11.01
CA ALA A 73 13.49 14.70 10.18
C ALA A 73 13.29 14.40 8.69
N LYS A 74 13.76 13.24 8.21
CA LYS A 74 13.57 12.82 6.81
C LYS A 74 12.09 12.69 6.43
N VAL A 75 11.25 12.18 7.33
CA VAL A 75 9.80 12.06 7.09
C VAL A 75 9.17 13.44 6.97
N ARG A 76 9.51 14.38 7.87
CA ARG A 76 9.01 15.77 7.81
C ARG A 76 9.44 16.47 6.53
N ASP A 77 10.72 16.39 6.17
CA ASP A 77 11.24 16.99 4.93
C ASP A 77 10.52 16.45 3.70
N ARG A 78 10.21 15.15 3.68
CA ARG A 78 9.47 14.54 2.58
C ARG A 78 8.02 15.00 2.56
N GLN A 79 7.38 15.09 3.72
CA GLN A 79 6.00 15.56 3.83
C GLN A 79 5.86 17.02 3.36
N GLU A 80 6.81 17.88 3.73
CA GLU A 80 6.86 19.27 3.28
C GLU A 80 6.98 19.36 1.76
N ARG A 81 7.93 18.64 1.16
CA ARG A 81 8.08 18.60 -0.32
C ARG A 81 6.81 18.13 -1.03
N ILE A 82 6.15 17.10 -0.52
CA ILE A 82 4.89 16.61 -1.10
C ILE A 82 3.81 17.71 -1.03
N LEU A 83 3.70 18.41 0.09
CA LEU A 83 2.73 19.50 0.24
C LEU A 83 3.02 20.68 -0.69
N GLU A 84 4.29 21.04 -0.85
CA GLU A 84 4.74 22.05 -1.81
C GLU A 84 4.42 21.66 -3.25
N ASP A 85 4.68 20.40 -3.62
CA ASP A 85 4.38 19.86 -4.94
C ASP A 85 2.86 19.89 -5.22
N GLU A 86 2.03 19.44 -4.27
CA GLU A 86 0.57 19.49 -4.40
C GLU A 86 0.05 20.93 -4.54
N HIS A 87 0.56 21.87 -3.74
CA HIS A 87 0.19 23.29 -3.85
C HIS A 87 0.61 23.89 -5.20
N SER A 88 1.82 23.58 -5.68
CA SER A 88 2.32 24.01 -6.98
C SER A 88 1.48 23.44 -8.12
N ASN A 89 1.15 22.15 -8.07
CA ASN A 89 0.31 21.46 -9.04
C ASN A 89 -1.09 22.08 -9.10
N LEU A 90 -1.70 22.36 -7.94
CA LEU A 90 -3.01 22.98 -7.87
C LEU A 90 -2.98 24.42 -8.40
N SER A 91 -1.97 25.20 -8.04
CA SER A 91 -1.78 26.56 -8.55
C SER A 91 -1.62 26.59 -10.07
N ASN A 92 -0.81 25.68 -10.61
CA ASN A 92 -0.64 25.52 -12.06
C ASN A 92 -1.95 25.10 -12.74
N TRP A 93 -2.71 24.16 -12.17
CA TRP A 93 -4.01 23.76 -12.71
C TRP A 93 -4.99 24.94 -12.76
N VAL A 94 -5.11 25.71 -11.67
CA VAL A 94 -5.97 26.91 -11.62
C VAL A 94 -5.52 27.96 -12.65
N ALA A 95 -4.22 28.17 -12.81
CA ALA A 95 -3.69 29.11 -13.81
C ALA A 95 -3.96 28.66 -15.26
N VAL A 96 -3.98 27.35 -15.53
CA VAL A 96 -4.31 26.80 -16.85
C VAL A 96 -5.82 26.87 -17.11
N GLU A 97 -6.65 26.53 -16.13
CA GLU A 97 -8.11 26.52 -16.26
C GLU A 97 -8.69 27.93 -16.35
N GLY A 98 -8.14 28.89 -15.59
CA GLY A 98 -8.48 30.32 -15.66
C GLY A 98 -8.08 31.00 -16.98
N ASN A 99 -7.26 30.34 -17.80
CA ASN A 99 -6.86 30.82 -19.12
C ASN A 99 -7.61 30.15 -20.28
N LYS A 100 -8.63 29.31 -20.00
CA LYS A 100 -9.54 28.84 -21.06
C LYS A 100 -10.47 29.98 -21.48
N PRO A 101 -10.55 30.34 -22.78
CA PRO A 101 -11.53 31.34 -23.22
C PRO A 101 -12.93 30.78 -22.99
N MET A 102 -13.60 31.32 -21.98
CA MET A 102 -15.02 31.19 -21.67
C MET A 102 -15.87 31.80 -22.80
N GLN A 103 -15.80 31.25 -24.00
CA GLN A 103 -16.59 31.72 -25.15
C GLN A 103 -17.32 30.59 -25.89
N GLN A 104 -17.09 29.31 -25.54
CA GLN A 104 -17.74 28.18 -26.22
C GLN A 104 -18.80 27.45 -25.38
N HIS A 105 -18.86 27.67 -24.07
CA HIS A 105 -19.83 26.97 -23.21
C HIS A 105 -21.17 27.70 -23.07
N GLU A 106 -21.22 29.03 -23.15
CA GLU A 106 -22.47 29.79 -22.98
C GLU A 106 -23.48 29.56 -24.12
N GLN A 107 -23.01 29.33 -25.35
CA GLN A 107 -23.90 29.01 -26.47
C GLN A 107 -24.52 27.61 -26.34
N GLN A 108 -23.83 26.66 -25.70
CA GLN A 108 -24.24 25.25 -25.72
C GLN A 108 -25.25 24.91 -24.62
N VAL A 109 -25.25 25.63 -23.49
CA VAL A 109 -26.25 25.40 -22.42
C VAL A 109 -27.62 25.97 -22.77
N MET A 110 -27.71 27.01 -23.60
CA MET A 110 -28.99 27.61 -24.00
C MET A 110 -29.85 26.69 -24.88
N ASP A 111 -29.23 25.78 -25.64
CA ASP A 111 -29.95 24.86 -26.53
C ASP A 111 -30.50 23.61 -25.79
N TYR A 112 -30.05 23.35 -24.55
CA TYR A 112 -30.37 22.13 -23.80
C TYR A 112 -31.43 22.31 -22.70
N PHE A 113 -31.95 23.52 -22.49
CA PHE A 113 -33.03 23.75 -21.52
C PHE A 113 -34.38 23.94 -22.21
N PRO A 114 -35.34 23.01 -22.08
CA PRO A 114 -36.73 23.32 -22.40
C PRO A 114 -37.23 24.39 -21.41
N PHE A 115 -37.69 25.49 -21.97
CA PHE A 115 -38.29 26.61 -21.24
C PHE A 115 -39.58 26.14 -20.53
N PHE A 116 -39.52 25.91 -19.21
CA PHE A 116 -40.71 25.62 -18.41
C PHE A 116 -41.36 26.93 -18.00
N GLU A 117 -42.28 27.43 -18.81
CA GLU A 117 -42.94 28.72 -18.58
C GLU A 117 -44.06 28.66 -17.52
N ASP A 118 -44.51 27.50 -17.04
CA ASP A 118 -45.66 27.47 -16.12
C ASP A 118 -45.60 26.33 -15.09
N GLN A 119 -44.91 26.52 -13.95
CA GLN A 119 -45.25 25.81 -12.72
C GLN A 119 -45.30 26.73 -11.49
N PRO A 120 -46.36 26.65 -10.66
CA PRO A 120 -46.49 27.46 -9.45
C PRO A 120 -45.46 27.05 -8.39
N ALA A 121 -44.95 28.05 -7.65
CA ALA A 121 -43.80 27.99 -6.74
C ALA A 121 -43.91 27.04 -5.52
N ASP A 122 -44.92 26.18 -5.45
CA ASP A 122 -45.17 25.31 -4.30
C ASP A 122 -44.58 23.88 -4.45
N THR A 123 -43.88 23.58 -5.54
CA THR A 123 -43.26 22.24 -5.78
C THR A 123 -41.72 22.22 -5.70
N LEU A 124 -41.05 23.34 -5.44
CA LEU A 124 -39.58 23.40 -5.38
C LEU A 124 -38.92 22.79 -4.12
N LEU A 125 -39.70 22.17 -3.24
CA LEU A 125 -39.20 21.42 -2.07
C LEU A 125 -39.42 19.90 -2.18
N GLN A 126 -39.59 19.37 -3.39
CA GLN A 126 -39.61 17.92 -3.62
C GLN A 126 -38.27 17.47 -4.20
N LEU A 127 -37.44 16.85 -3.35
CA LEU A 127 -36.22 16.12 -3.71
C LEU A 127 -36.46 15.16 -4.89
N ALA A 128 -35.75 15.35 -6.01
CA ALA A 128 -35.38 14.29 -6.95
C ALA A 128 -34.20 14.74 -7.82
N ALA A 129 -33.18 13.88 -7.88
CA ALA A 129 -31.87 14.08 -8.48
C ALA A 129 -31.85 14.52 -9.97
N PRO A 130 -30.81 15.24 -10.39
CA PRO A 130 -30.17 15.03 -11.68
C PRO A 130 -28.91 14.17 -11.50
N VAL A 131 -28.92 13.04 -12.21
CA VAL A 131 -27.79 12.20 -12.57
C VAL A 131 -26.66 13.06 -13.15
N LEU A 132 -25.46 13.04 -12.55
CA LEU A 132 -24.22 13.48 -13.20
C LEU A 132 -23.04 12.60 -12.70
N PRO A 133 -22.00 12.40 -13.52
CA PRO A 133 -21.43 11.09 -13.78
C PRO A 133 -20.12 10.87 -13.03
N HIS A 134 -19.92 9.63 -12.62
CA HIS A 134 -18.65 8.91 -12.45
C HIS A 134 -17.34 9.75 -12.39
N PHE A 135 -16.93 10.14 -11.18
CA PHE A 135 -15.52 10.43 -10.90
C PHE A 135 -14.88 9.19 -10.25
N HIS A 136 -13.82 8.71 -10.89
CA HIS A 136 -13.06 7.52 -10.49
C HIS A 136 -12.31 7.73 -9.16
N PRO A 137 -12.24 6.72 -8.28
CA PRO A 137 -11.44 6.76 -7.07
C PRO A 137 -9.99 6.33 -7.36
N TYR A 138 -9.05 7.27 -7.39
CA TYR A 138 -7.62 6.93 -7.32
C TYR A 138 -7.10 7.15 -5.89
N LEU A 139 -7.45 6.22 -5.01
CA LEU A 139 -6.67 5.94 -3.79
C LEU A 139 -6.59 4.42 -3.62
N HIS A 140 -5.74 3.77 -4.44
CA HIS A 140 -5.25 2.44 -4.10
C HIS A 140 -3.92 2.59 -3.37
N LEU A 141 -3.97 2.53 -2.04
CA LEU A 141 -2.82 2.11 -1.25
C LEU A 141 -2.43 0.72 -1.75
N ALA A 142 -1.20 0.56 -2.23
CA ALA A 142 -0.68 -0.72 -2.69
C ALA A 142 -0.71 -1.72 -1.52
N GLN A 143 -1.63 -2.69 -1.57
CA GLN A 143 -1.62 -3.86 -0.70
C GLN A 143 -0.81 -4.98 -1.38
N PRO A 144 0.00 -5.76 -0.64
CA PRO A 144 0.69 -6.90 -1.20
C PRO A 144 -0.29 -8.05 -1.44
N ASN A 145 -0.33 -8.55 -2.67
CA ASN A 145 -1.21 -9.61 -3.14
C ASN A 145 -0.59 -10.98 -2.81
N PHE A 146 -1.05 -11.66 -1.76
CA PHE A 146 -0.73 -13.08 -1.54
C PHE A 146 -1.70 -13.94 -2.35
N GLN A 147 -1.34 -14.21 -3.61
CA GLN A 147 -2.07 -15.19 -4.42
C GLN A 147 -1.68 -16.61 -3.95
N HIS A 148 -2.59 -17.22 -3.18
CA HIS A 148 -2.60 -18.67 -2.97
C HIS A 148 -2.95 -19.33 -4.32
N SER A 149 -1.95 -19.86 -5.02
CA SER A 149 -2.19 -20.82 -6.09
C SER A 149 -2.64 -22.14 -5.49
N GLN A 150 -3.93 -22.47 -5.63
CA GLN A 150 -4.40 -23.84 -5.62
C GLN A 150 -4.63 -24.29 -7.06
N GLU A 151 -3.88 -25.30 -7.49
CA GLU A 151 -4.30 -26.30 -8.47
C GLU A 151 -3.25 -27.43 -8.51
N PRO A 152 -3.57 -28.64 -9.02
CA PRO A 152 -4.88 -29.28 -9.20
C PRO A 152 -5.06 -30.55 -8.36
#